data_AF-A0A2V2U553-F1
#
_entry.id   AF-A0A2V2U553-F1
#
_cell.length_a   1.000
_cell.length_b   1.000
_cell.length_c   1.000
_cell.angle_alpha   90.00
_cell.angle_beta   90.00
_cell.angle_gamma   90.00
#
_symmetry.space_group_name_H-M   'P 1'
#
loop_
_entity.id
_entity.type
_entity.pdbx_description
1 polymer ?
#
loop_
_entity_poly.entity_id
_entity_poly.type
_entity_poly.pdbx_seq_one_letter_code
_entity_poly.pdbx_strand_id
1 'polypeptide(L)'
;VNQAITQIATQSSITGGTSSITQVIVQIATQVQITQIVQQIIIQNPQVQQSDVQQIVQQIASQTASNGGNSVQVINQIANQIVENPKGAVSQSVVQLAKQKASGNVGAVNQAITQVAQQSSKGVPATQVIVQQAVQIVIGQPNANQQISQIAKQVAASSTNTDPATVNQVINQLALQVANNGGNPKQAIDQIASNVASGNTGPVSQTIAKLAQLQISGNNKNVNQAINTAAQQVAQGKQSDIGQALSLQAQNVTAAAAPTQPQSKVEQHANVTTPPRSQNLTTAPPQANTTIGQTDNTTSLSTAGVPVTQSPMAGSVPPVTHHKHHH
;
A
#
# COMPACT_ATOMS: atom_id res chain seq x y z
N VAL A 1 23.66 1.08 -18.31
CA VAL A 1 24.51 1.00 -17.09
C VAL A 1 25.94 1.42 -17.42
N ASN A 2 26.63 0.74 -18.34
CA ASN A 2 28.02 1.10 -18.69
C ASN A 2 28.19 2.52 -19.24
N GLN A 3 27.32 3.02 -20.14
CA GLN A 3 27.46 4.41 -20.65
C GLN A 3 27.26 5.50 -19.58
N ALA A 4 26.33 5.31 -18.63
CA ALA A 4 26.12 6.26 -17.54
C ALA A 4 27.29 6.26 -16.54
N ILE A 5 27.86 5.07 -16.28
CA ILE A 5 29.08 4.91 -15.47
C ILE A 5 30.26 5.61 -16.16
N THR A 6 30.42 5.46 -17.48
CA THR A 6 31.50 6.09 -18.25
C THR A 6 31.39 7.62 -18.31
N GLN A 7 30.19 8.18 -18.48
CA GLN A 7 30.01 9.64 -18.52
C GLN A 7 30.21 10.32 -17.16
N ILE A 8 29.89 9.64 -16.05
CA ILE A 8 30.07 10.20 -14.70
C ILE A 8 31.53 10.05 -14.25
N ALA A 9 32.18 8.92 -14.56
CA ALA A 9 33.59 8.72 -14.27
C ALA A 9 34.50 9.73 -14.98
N THR A 10 34.16 10.12 -16.22
CA THR A 10 34.94 11.09 -17.00
C THR A 10 34.83 12.53 -16.49
N GLN A 11 33.73 12.92 -15.82
CA GLN A 11 33.62 14.24 -15.17
C GLN A 11 34.41 14.31 -13.85
N SER A 12 34.57 13.18 -13.17
CA SER A 12 35.21 13.09 -11.85
C SER A 12 36.73 13.30 -11.90
N SER A 13 37.35 13.00 -13.03
CA SER A 13 38.78 13.23 -13.28
C SER A 13 39.14 14.70 -13.52
N ILE A 14 38.18 15.62 -13.58
CA ILE A 14 38.41 17.02 -14.00
C ILE A 14 38.41 18.01 -12.80
N THR A 15 37.81 17.68 -11.65
CA THR A 15 37.73 18.59 -10.50
C THR A 15 38.16 17.90 -9.19
N GLY A 16 39.46 17.98 -8.89
CA GLY A 16 40.10 17.33 -7.73
C GLY A 16 39.56 17.78 -6.38
N GLY A 17 39.18 16.80 -5.54
CA GLY A 17 38.82 16.93 -4.12
C GLY A 17 38.00 15.73 -3.64
N THR A 18 38.26 15.17 -2.46
CA THR A 18 37.53 13.99 -1.93
C THR A 18 36.01 14.20 -1.81
N SER A 19 35.57 15.44 -1.58
CA SER A 19 34.15 15.83 -1.61
C SER A 19 33.49 15.64 -2.97
N SER A 20 34.24 15.77 -4.09
CA SER A 20 33.71 15.49 -5.43
C SER A 20 33.54 13.99 -5.66
N ILE A 21 34.47 13.17 -5.15
CA ILE A 21 34.38 11.71 -5.25
C ILE A 21 33.19 11.17 -4.44
N THR A 22 32.96 11.65 -3.22
CA THR A 22 31.79 11.23 -2.42
C THR A 22 30.47 11.60 -3.10
N GLN A 23 30.34 12.82 -3.63
CA GLN A 23 29.14 13.24 -4.36
C GLN A 23 28.91 12.40 -5.63
N VAL A 24 29.98 12.11 -6.37
CA VAL A 24 29.95 11.23 -7.54
C VAL A 24 29.46 9.83 -7.18
N ILE A 25 29.99 9.22 -6.12
CA ILE A 25 29.57 7.89 -5.67
C ILE A 25 28.09 7.87 -5.32
N VAL A 26 27.60 8.89 -4.60
CA VAL A 26 26.18 9.03 -4.25
C VAL A 26 25.31 9.18 -5.50
N GLN A 27 25.75 9.96 -6.48
CA GLN A 27 25.05 10.14 -7.75
C GLN A 27 24.99 8.83 -8.56
N ILE A 28 26.09 8.08 -8.62
CA ILE A 28 26.14 6.76 -9.28
C ILE A 28 25.20 5.78 -8.58
N ALA A 29 25.26 5.67 -7.26
CA ALA A 29 24.40 4.76 -6.49
C ALA A 29 22.91 5.07 -6.71
N THR A 30 22.54 6.36 -6.69
CA THR A 30 21.18 6.81 -6.98
C THR A 30 20.77 6.40 -8.41
N GLN A 31 21.65 6.60 -9.40
CA GLN A 31 21.34 6.24 -10.79
C GLN A 31 21.18 4.72 -11.00
N VAL A 32 21.94 3.91 -10.27
CA VAL A 32 21.80 2.44 -10.26
C VAL A 32 20.44 2.06 -9.67
N GLN A 33 20.04 2.61 -8.53
CA GLN A 33 18.73 2.34 -7.93
C GLN A 33 17.57 2.76 -8.82
N ILE A 34 17.65 3.94 -9.46
CA ILE A 34 16.66 4.37 -10.46
C ILE A 34 16.53 3.33 -11.57
N THR A 35 17.66 2.79 -12.04
CA THR A 35 17.64 1.76 -13.08
C THR A 35 16.93 0.49 -12.61
N GLN A 36 17.15 0.06 -11.36
CA GLN A 36 16.48 -1.09 -10.77
C GLN A 36 14.98 -0.88 -10.58
N ILE A 37 14.58 0.30 -10.07
CA ILE A 37 13.17 0.71 -9.95
C ILE A 37 12.48 0.61 -11.32
N VAL A 38 13.10 1.18 -12.35
CA VAL A 38 12.57 1.19 -13.71
C VAL A 38 12.40 -0.23 -14.24
N GLN A 39 13.41 -1.08 -14.11
CA GLN A 39 13.32 -2.49 -14.54
C GLN A 39 12.16 -3.21 -13.84
N GLN A 40 12.01 -3.04 -12.53
CA GLN A 40 10.95 -3.69 -11.77
C GLN A 40 9.55 -3.23 -12.20
N ILE A 41 9.38 -1.93 -12.47
CA ILE A 41 8.12 -1.38 -12.99
C ILE A 41 7.81 -1.95 -14.38
N ILE A 42 8.78 -1.97 -15.28
CA ILE A 42 8.60 -2.36 -16.69
C ILE A 42 8.29 -3.85 -16.82
N ILE A 43 8.89 -4.72 -15.99
CA ILE A 43 8.53 -6.15 -15.94
C ILE A 43 7.02 -6.34 -15.68
N GLN A 44 6.43 -5.49 -14.83
CA GLN A 44 5.00 -5.58 -14.50
C GLN A 44 4.10 -4.79 -15.45
N ASN A 45 4.66 -3.85 -16.22
CA ASN A 45 3.92 -2.93 -17.10
C ASN A 45 4.66 -2.77 -18.44
N PRO A 46 4.77 -3.85 -19.25
CA PRO A 46 5.59 -3.85 -20.47
C PRO A 46 5.06 -2.92 -21.58
N GLN A 47 3.87 -2.36 -21.41
CA GLN A 47 3.22 -1.44 -22.35
C GLN A 47 3.68 0.02 -22.18
N VAL A 48 4.46 0.32 -21.15
CA VAL A 48 4.97 1.67 -20.86
C VAL A 48 6.41 1.75 -21.32
N GLN A 49 6.82 2.88 -21.90
CA GLN A 49 8.20 3.02 -22.32
C GLN A 49 9.14 3.18 -21.12
N GLN A 50 10.25 2.45 -21.16
CA GLN A 50 11.27 2.49 -20.12
C GLN A 50 11.81 3.91 -19.89
N SER A 51 12.01 4.67 -20.98
CA SER A 51 12.49 6.05 -20.92
C SER A 51 11.55 6.97 -20.14
N ASP A 52 10.23 6.80 -20.28
CA ASP A 52 9.26 7.67 -19.62
C ASP A 52 9.25 7.40 -18.12
N VAL A 53 9.22 6.13 -17.71
CA VAL A 53 9.34 5.74 -16.29
C VAL A 53 10.65 6.26 -15.70
N GLN A 54 11.76 6.07 -16.42
CA GLN A 54 13.07 6.55 -15.98
C GLN A 54 13.09 8.07 -15.79
N GLN A 55 12.50 8.82 -16.73
CA GLN A 55 12.42 10.28 -16.61
C GLN A 55 11.58 10.72 -15.40
N ILE A 56 10.44 10.09 -15.12
CA ILE A 56 9.63 10.43 -13.94
C ILE A 56 10.43 10.26 -12.66
N VAL A 57 11.08 9.10 -12.49
CA VAL A 57 11.84 8.81 -11.26
C VAL A 57 13.07 9.72 -11.13
N GLN A 58 13.78 10.00 -12.23
CA GLN A 58 14.89 10.95 -12.24
C GLN A 58 14.44 12.38 -11.89
N GLN A 59 13.33 12.84 -12.45
CA GLN A 59 12.81 14.18 -12.18
C GLN A 59 12.37 14.34 -10.73
N ILE A 60 11.78 13.31 -10.11
CA ILE A 60 11.46 13.32 -8.67
C ILE A 60 12.74 13.48 -7.84
N ALA A 61 13.78 12.70 -8.14
CA ALA A 61 15.05 12.79 -7.41
C ALA A 61 15.72 14.15 -7.57
N SER A 62 15.84 14.65 -8.80
CA SER A 62 16.51 15.93 -9.08
C SER A 62 15.74 17.10 -8.49
N GLN A 63 14.42 17.16 -8.65
CA GLN A 63 13.61 18.24 -8.06
C GLN A 63 13.64 18.18 -6.53
N THR A 64 13.63 16.98 -5.92
CA THR A 64 13.77 16.87 -4.45
C THR A 64 15.07 17.50 -3.98
N ALA A 65 16.20 17.18 -4.62
CA ALA A 65 17.49 17.78 -4.31
C ALA A 65 17.49 19.30 -4.51
N SER A 66 16.93 19.79 -5.62
CA SER A 66 16.80 21.23 -5.89
C SER A 66 15.91 21.97 -4.89
N ASN A 67 14.95 21.28 -4.26
CA ASN A 67 14.11 21.83 -3.19
C ASN A 67 14.73 21.63 -1.78
N GLY A 68 16.00 21.25 -1.69
CA GLY A 68 16.72 21.06 -0.43
C GLY A 68 16.40 19.75 0.30
N GLY A 69 15.67 18.83 -0.33
CA GLY A 69 15.35 17.51 0.22
C GLY A 69 16.43 16.46 -0.06
N ASN A 70 16.33 15.31 0.62
CA ASN A 70 17.23 14.18 0.43
C ASN A 70 16.74 13.26 -0.70
N SER A 71 17.32 13.41 -1.89
CA SER A 71 16.96 12.61 -3.08
C SER A 71 17.24 11.11 -2.91
N VAL A 72 18.33 10.74 -2.22
CA VAL A 72 18.69 9.35 -1.93
C VAL A 72 17.61 8.69 -1.06
N GLN A 73 17.15 9.39 -0.03
CA GLN A 73 16.06 8.90 0.82
C GLN A 73 14.78 8.69 0.01
N VAL A 74 14.41 9.64 -0.86
CA VAL A 74 13.22 9.52 -1.71
C VAL A 74 13.32 8.33 -2.65
N ILE A 75 14.48 8.13 -3.30
CA ILE A 75 14.70 6.97 -4.18
C ILE A 75 14.65 5.66 -3.39
N ASN A 76 15.21 5.60 -2.18
CA ASN A 76 15.11 4.43 -1.31
C ASN A 76 13.65 4.14 -0.91
N GLN A 77 12.85 5.16 -0.57
CA GLN A 77 11.43 4.97 -0.26
C GLN A 77 10.66 4.37 -1.44
N ILE A 78 10.88 4.90 -2.65
CA ILE A 78 10.26 4.40 -3.87
C ILE A 78 10.72 2.97 -4.16
N ALA A 79 12.03 2.70 -4.08
CA ALA A 79 12.61 1.37 -4.31
C ALA A 79 12.00 0.34 -3.36
N ASN A 80 11.99 0.61 -2.06
CA ASN A 80 11.48 -0.31 -1.05
C ASN A 80 10.00 -0.65 -1.30
N GLN A 81 9.17 0.36 -1.56
CA GLN A 81 7.74 0.11 -1.85
C GLN A 81 7.51 -0.70 -3.13
N ILE A 82 8.33 -0.49 -4.15
CA ILE A 82 8.23 -1.24 -5.41
C ILE A 82 8.74 -2.67 -5.25
N VAL A 83 9.75 -2.90 -4.41
CA VAL A 83 10.22 -4.26 -4.07
C VAL A 83 9.17 -5.01 -3.27
N GLU A 84 8.59 -4.38 -2.24
CA GLU A 84 7.56 -4.97 -1.38
C GLU A 84 6.24 -5.24 -2.13
N ASN A 85 5.87 -4.33 -3.04
CA ASN A 85 4.64 -4.44 -3.81
C ASN A 85 4.82 -3.93 -5.26
N PRO A 86 5.38 -4.74 -6.17
CA PRO A 86 5.69 -4.33 -7.55
C PRO A 86 4.48 -3.92 -8.40
N LYS A 87 3.27 -4.34 -8.02
CA LYS A 87 2.00 -3.93 -8.66
C LYS A 87 1.18 -2.98 -7.78
N GLY A 88 1.77 -2.52 -6.67
CA GLY A 88 1.16 -1.63 -5.70
C GLY A 88 0.94 -0.22 -6.20
N ALA A 89 0.28 0.60 -5.36
CA ALA A 89 -0.09 1.97 -5.70
C ALA A 89 1.11 2.83 -6.16
N VAL A 90 2.28 2.72 -5.53
CA VAL A 90 3.48 3.50 -5.93
C VAL A 90 3.93 3.15 -7.35
N SER A 91 4.07 1.86 -7.66
CA SER A 91 4.43 1.37 -9.01
C SER A 91 3.43 1.84 -10.06
N GLN A 92 2.13 1.65 -9.78
CA GLN A 92 1.05 2.08 -10.69
C GLN A 92 0.99 3.60 -10.86
N SER A 93 1.35 4.38 -9.83
CA SER A 93 1.40 5.84 -9.89
C SER A 93 2.52 6.34 -10.79
N VAL A 94 3.73 5.78 -10.67
CA VAL A 94 4.86 6.12 -11.55
C VAL A 94 4.52 5.79 -13.00
N VAL A 95 3.92 4.62 -13.23
CA VAL A 95 3.40 4.23 -14.56
C VAL A 95 2.42 5.27 -15.09
N GLN A 96 1.46 5.72 -14.26
CA GLN A 96 0.48 6.69 -14.72
C GLN A 96 1.06 8.05 -15.04
N LEU A 97 1.98 8.56 -14.21
CA LEU A 97 2.69 9.80 -14.53
C LEU A 97 3.47 9.67 -15.84
N ALA A 98 4.10 8.51 -16.09
CA ALA A 98 4.81 8.24 -17.35
C ALA A 98 3.84 8.23 -18.54
N LYS A 99 2.71 7.53 -18.45
CA LYS A 99 1.68 7.50 -19.51
C LYS A 99 1.09 8.88 -19.77
N GLN A 100 0.77 9.64 -18.72
CA GLN A 100 0.25 11.00 -18.84
C GLN A 100 1.25 11.93 -19.52
N LYS A 101 2.54 11.82 -19.18
CA LYS A 101 3.61 12.58 -19.82
C LYS A 101 3.73 12.23 -21.31
N ALA A 102 3.71 10.93 -21.65
CA ALA A 102 3.76 10.44 -23.02
C ALA A 102 2.55 10.90 -23.85
N SER A 103 1.37 11.00 -23.23
CA SER A 103 0.15 11.53 -23.84
C SER A 103 0.12 13.07 -23.93
N GLY A 104 1.21 13.77 -23.60
CA GLY A 104 1.32 15.23 -23.73
C GLY A 104 0.86 16.04 -22.52
N ASN A 105 0.42 15.40 -21.43
CA ASN A 105 0.02 16.09 -20.19
C ASN A 105 1.24 16.49 -19.32
N VAL A 106 2.24 17.08 -19.97
CA VAL A 106 3.56 17.40 -19.39
C VAL A 106 3.42 18.43 -18.26
N GLY A 107 2.53 19.42 -18.41
CA GLY A 107 2.31 20.46 -17.41
C GLY A 107 1.81 19.91 -16.07
N ALA A 108 0.75 19.10 -16.08
CA ALA A 108 0.20 18.52 -14.86
C ALA A 108 1.18 17.53 -14.22
N VAL A 109 1.89 16.72 -15.01
CA VAL A 109 2.91 15.80 -14.50
C VAL A 109 4.07 16.55 -13.85
N ASN A 110 4.58 17.61 -14.48
CA ASN A 110 5.65 18.42 -13.89
C ASN A 110 5.18 19.07 -12.58
N GLN A 111 3.96 19.60 -12.53
CA GLN A 111 3.38 20.15 -11.31
C GLN A 111 3.27 19.09 -10.20
N ALA A 112 2.82 17.88 -10.53
CA ALA A 112 2.77 16.77 -9.58
C ALA A 112 4.16 16.41 -9.03
N ILE A 113 5.19 16.32 -9.90
CA ILE A 113 6.57 16.05 -9.47
C ILE A 113 7.09 17.18 -8.57
N THR A 114 6.79 18.43 -8.88
CA THR A 114 7.17 19.58 -8.03
C THR A 114 6.51 19.49 -6.67
N GLN A 115 5.24 19.11 -6.59
CA GLN A 115 4.56 18.91 -5.30
C GLN A 115 5.15 17.74 -4.51
N VAL A 116 5.52 16.64 -5.16
CA VAL A 116 6.25 15.54 -4.52
C VAL A 116 7.55 16.04 -3.90
N ALA A 117 8.37 16.75 -4.68
CA ALA A 117 9.65 17.30 -4.22
C ALA A 117 9.48 18.26 -3.02
N GLN A 118 8.55 19.20 -3.11
CA GLN A 118 8.29 20.19 -2.06
C GLN A 118 7.74 19.58 -0.77
N GLN A 119 6.92 18.54 -0.85
CA GLN A 119 6.37 17.87 0.33
C GLN A 119 7.43 16.95 0.95
N SER A 120 8.22 16.26 0.13
CA SER A 120 9.29 15.40 0.62
C SER A 120 10.46 16.16 1.24
N SER A 121 10.76 17.38 0.77
CA SER A 121 11.73 18.24 1.47
C SER A 121 11.25 18.71 2.85
N LYS A 122 9.94 18.65 3.10
CA LYS A 122 9.32 18.89 4.42
C LYS A 122 9.15 17.61 5.25
N GLY A 123 9.70 16.48 4.80
CA GLY A 123 9.66 15.21 5.52
C GLY A 123 8.43 14.34 5.24
N VAL A 124 7.52 14.77 4.36
CA VAL A 124 6.37 13.92 3.97
C VAL A 124 6.86 12.75 3.10
N PRO A 125 6.44 11.50 3.38
CA PRO A 125 6.87 10.35 2.58
C PRO A 125 6.56 10.52 1.09
N ALA A 126 7.59 10.44 0.24
CA ALA A 126 7.44 10.66 -1.20
C ALA A 126 6.44 9.68 -1.82
N THR A 127 6.45 8.44 -1.34
CA THR A 127 5.54 7.38 -1.78
C THR A 127 4.07 7.75 -1.58
N GLN A 128 3.73 8.42 -0.48
CA GLN A 128 2.38 8.91 -0.22
C GLN A 128 2.00 10.05 -1.18
N VAL A 129 2.92 10.99 -1.41
CA VAL A 129 2.64 12.15 -2.25
C VAL A 129 2.52 11.75 -3.71
N ILE A 130 3.40 10.86 -4.20
CA ILE A 130 3.35 10.32 -5.58
C ILE A 130 2.00 9.69 -5.87
N VAL A 131 1.47 8.88 -4.94
CA VAL A 131 0.15 8.24 -5.10
C VAL A 131 -0.95 9.29 -5.16
N GLN A 132 -0.99 10.22 -4.21
CA GLN A 132 -2.01 11.26 -4.17
C GLN A 132 -2.02 12.12 -5.43
N GLN A 133 -0.84 12.49 -5.95
CA GLN A 133 -0.73 13.32 -7.16
C GLN A 133 -1.11 12.54 -8.42
N ALA A 134 -0.71 11.28 -8.55
CA ALA A 134 -1.10 10.44 -9.68
C ALA A 134 -2.63 10.21 -9.70
N VAL A 135 -3.22 9.90 -8.55
CA VAL A 135 -4.68 9.76 -8.38
C VAL A 135 -5.41 11.05 -8.75
N GLN A 136 -4.88 12.19 -8.28
CA GLN A 136 -5.42 13.52 -8.56
C GLN A 136 -5.45 13.83 -10.07
N ILE A 137 -4.40 13.45 -10.80
CA ILE A 137 -4.30 13.61 -12.25
C ILE A 137 -5.30 12.71 -12.98
N VAL A 138 -5.34 11.41 -12.66
CA VAL A 138 -6.16 10.47 -13.43
C VAL A 138 -7.66 10.66 -13.19
N ILE A 139 -8.08 11.10 -12.00
CA ILE A 139 -9.47 11.42 -11.71
C ILE A 139 -9.85 12.80 -12.26
N GLY A 140 -8.90 13.75 -12.30
CA GLY A 140 -9.11 15.06 -12.92
C GLY A 140 -10.02 16.00 -12.12
N GLN A 141 -10.20 15.79 -10.80
CA GLN A 141 -11.06 16.62 -9.96
C GLN A 141 -10.38 17.06 -8.66
N PRO A 142 -10.33 18.36 -8.32
CA PRO A 142 -9.54 18.89 -7.20
C PRO A 142 -9.74 18.21 -5.83
N ASN A 143 -10.88 17.58 -5.60
CA ASN A 143 -11.25 16.92 -4.35
C ASN A 143 -11.14 15.39 -4.35
N ALA A 144 -10.52 14.79 -5.37
CA ALA A 144 -10.40 13.35 -5.53
C ALA A 144 -9.85 12.65 -4.27
N ASN A 145 -8.75 13.15 -3.71
CA ASN A 145 -8.14 12.58 -2.51
C ASN A 145 -9.05 12.71 -1.27
N GLN A 146 -9.85 13.76 -1.19
CA GLN A 146 -10.79 13.98 -0.08
C GLN A 146 -12.00 13.06 -0.19
N GLN A 147 -12.56 12.89 -1.39
CA GLN A 147 -13.62 11.93 -1.66
C GLN A 147 -13.15 10.51 -1.31
N ILE A 148 -11.97 10.09 -1.77
CA ILE A 148 -11.40 8.78 -1.45
C ILE A 148 -11.21 8.62 0.06
N SER A 149 -10.71 9.64 0.76
CA SER A 149 -10.58 9.60 2.21
C SER A 149 -11.93 9.42 2.93
N GLN A 150 -12.98 10.08 2.46
CA GLN A 150 -14.33 9.93 3.02
C GLN A 150 -14.90 8.52 2.79
N ILE A 151 -14.77 8.00 1.56
CA ILE A 151 -15.15 6.62 1.24
C ILE A 151 -14.39 5.64 2.14
N ALA A 152 -13.09 5.82 2.28
CA ALA A 152 -12.25 4.94 3.08
C ALA A 152 -12.68 4.89 4.55
N LYS A 153 -13.02 6.05 5.13
CA LYS A 153 -13.56 6.14 6.49
C LYS A 153 -14.90 5.42 6.63
N GLN A 154 -15.80 5.56 5.66
CA GLN A 154 -17.11 4.91 5.68
C GLN A 154 -16.98 3.37 5.59
N VAL A 155 -16.12 2.88 4.69
CA VAL A 155 -15.84 1.43 4.56
C VAL A 155 -15.20 0.88 5.83
N ALA A 156 -14.18 1.55 6.37
CA ALA A 156 -13.48 1.11 7.58
C ALA A 156 -14.38 1.11 8.82
N ALA A 157 -15.32 2.06 8.94
CA ALA A 157 -16.29 2.10 10.03
C ALA A 157 -17.20 0.86 10.11
N SER A 158 -17.24 0.06 9.05
CA SER A 158 -18.16 -1.07 8.89
C SER A 158 -17.48 -2.42 8.94
N SER A 159 -16.18 -2.46 9.24
CA SER A 159 -15.39 -3.69 9.29
C SER A 159 -14.43 -3.64 10.47
N THR A 160 -14.49 -4.65 11.33
CA THR A 160 -13.53 -4.80 12.44
C THR A 160 -12.11 -4.95 11.89
N ASN A 161 -11.12 -4.40 12.61
CA ASN A 161 -9.70 -4.50 12.28
C ASN A 161 -9.30 -3.94 10.90
N THR A 162 -10.03 -2.96 10.39
CA THR A 162 -9.71 -2.33 9.10
C THR A 162 -9.33 -0.87 9.33
N ASP A 163 -8.10 -0.51 8.98
CA ASP A 163 -7.61 0.86 9.10
C ASP A 163 -8.02 1.71 7.87
N PRO A 164 -8.59 2.92 8.07
CA PRO A 164 -8.94 3.81 6.96
C PRO A 164 -7.78 4.13 6.02
N ALA A 165 -6.52 4.18 6.49
CA ALA A 165 -5.39 4.46 5.60
C ALA A 165 -5.13 3.29 4.64
N THR A 166 -5.22 2.04 5.10
CA THR A 166 -5.11 0.87 4.21
C THR A 166 -6.26 0.79 3.22
N VAL A 167 -7.49 1.11 3.64
CA VAL A 167 -8.63 1.19 2.70
C VAL A 167 -8.39 2.25 1.64
N ASN A 168 -7.89 3.42 2.05
CA ASN A 168 -7.52 4.50 1.13
C ASN A 168 -6.45 4.03 0.12
N GLN A 169 -5.44 3.27 0.55
CA GLN A 169 -4.45 2.67 -0.34
C GLN A 169 -5.08 1.73 -1.37
N VAL A 170 -6.01 0.85 -0.96
CA VAL A 170 -6.73 -0.06 -1.88
C VAL A 170 -7.53 0.74 -2.91
N ILE A 171 -8.26 1.77 -2.48
CA ILE A 171 -9.09 2.58 -3.39
C ILE A 171 -8.21 3.38 -4.36
N ASN A 172 -7.10 3.97 -3.90
CA ASN A 172 -6.14 4.65 -4.77
C ASN A 172 -5.56 3.69 -5.81
N GLN A 173 -5.15 2.50 -5.38
CA GLN A 173 -4.63 1.48 -6.29
C GLN A 173 -5.67 1.07 -7.33
N LEU A 174 -6.94 0.92 -6.92
CA LEU A 174 -8.03 0.62 -7.83
C LEU A 174 -8.24 1.71 -8.88
N ALA A 175 -8.28 2.98 -8.48
CA ALA A 175 -8.41 4.11 -9.41
C ALA A 175 -7.25 4.13 -10.42
N LEU A 176 -6.02 3.97 -9.94
CA LEU A 176 -4.83 3.93 -10.80
C LEU A 176 -4.90 2.76 -11.78
N GLN A 177 -5.33 1.58 -11.32
CA GLN A 177 -5.42 0.37 -12.13
C GLN A 177 -6.54 0.46 -13.18
N VAL A 178 -7.70 1.04 -12.84
CA VAL A 178 -8.79 1.32 -13.79
C VAL A 178 -8.27 2.19 -14.93
N ALA A 179 -7.62 3.30 -14.59
CA ALA A 179 -7.04 4.19 -15.59
C ALA A 179 -5.90 3.51 -16.38
N ASN A 180 -5.11 2.63 -15.75
CA ASN A 180 -4.03 1.92 -16.44
C ASN A 180 -4.54 0.92 -17.48
N ASN A 181 -5.72 0.35 -17.24
CA ASN A 181 -6.41 -0.53 -18.17
C ASN A 181 -7.26 0.23 -19.21
N GLY A 182 -7.28 1.57 -19.17
CA GLY A 182 -8.03 2.41 -20.12
C GLY A 182 -9.47 2.70 -19.70
N GLY A 183 -9.88 2.34 -18.48
CA GLY A 183 -11.19 2.69 -17.93
C GLY A 183 -11.25 4.11 -17.38
N ASN A 184 -12.44 4.53 -16.94
CA ASN A 184 -12.67 5.84 -16.33
C ASN A 184 -12.52 5.78 -14.79
N PRO A 185 -11.42 6.27 -14.21
CA PRO A 185 -11.18 6.20 -12.77
C PRO A 185 -12.15 7.07 -11.96
N LYS A 186 -12.58 8.22 -12.52
CA LYS A 186 -13.56 9.09 -11.86
C LYS A 186 -14.88 8.34 -11.71
N GLN A 187 -15.38 7.74 -12.79
CA GLN A 187 -16.59 6.93 -12.74
C GLN A 187 -16.47 5.78 -11.74
N ALA A 188 -15.32 5.11 -11.68
CA ALA A 188 -15.09 4.05 -10.70
C ALA A 188 -15.18 4.58 -9.25
N ILE A 189 -14.55 5.72 -8.94
CA ILE A 189 -14.65 6.32 -7.60
C ILE A 189 -16.07 6.76 -7.26
N ASP A 190 -16.79 7.38 -8.20
CA ASP A 190 -18.18 7.78 -8.01
C ASP A 190 -19.10 6.57 -7.75
N GLN A 191 -18.88 5.48 -8.48
CA GLN A 191 -19.60 4.22 -8.27
C GLN A 191 -19.30 3.61 -6.91
N ILE A 192 -18.05 3.59 -6.47
CA ILE A 192 -17.70 3.13 -5.11
C ILE A 192 -18.40 4.01 -4.08
N ALA A 193 -18.34 5.34 -4.22
CA ALA A 193 -19.01 6.27 -3.32
C ALA A 193 -20.51 5.98 -3.21
N SER A 194 -21.19 5.77 -4.35
CA SER A 194 -22.62 5.44 -4.37
C SER A 194 -22.92 4.09 -3.71
N ASN A 195 -22.04 3.08 -3.85
CA ASN A 195 -22.23 1.77 -3.24
C ASN A 195 -21.99 1.79 -1.71
N VAL A 196 -21.15 2.69 -1.23
CA VAL A 196 -20.86 2.84 0.20
C VAL A 196 -21.94 3.69 0.90
N ALA A 197 -22.51 4.68 0.22
CA ALA A 197 -23.55 5.56 0.75
C ALA A 197 -24.88 4.85 1.11
N SER A 198 -25.19 3.71 0.47
CA SER A 198 -26.44 2.95 0.65
C SER A 198 -26.54 2.14 1.96
N GLY A 199 -25.75 2.47 2.98
CA GLY A 199 -25.73 1.75 4.25
C GLY A 199 -24.67 0.65 4.32
N ASN A 200 -23.40 1.02 4.11
CA ASN A 200 -22.19 0.51 4.78
C ASN A 200 -21.86 -1.00 4.86
N THR A 201 -22.69 -1.92 4.35
CA THR A 201 -22.42 -3.38 4.38
C THR A 201 -22.56 -4.06 3.02
N GLY A 202 -22.72 -3.28 1.94
CA GLY A 202 -22.84 -3.82 0.59
C GLY A 202 -21.60 -4.64 0.16
N PRO A 203 -21.74 -5.54 -0.83
CA PRO A 203 -20.65 -6.40 -1.30
C PRO A 203 -19.37 -5.64 -1.68
N VAL A 204 -19.51 -4.43 -2.22
CA VAL A 204 -18.39 -3.53 -2.55
C VAL A 204 -17.61 -3.12 -1.31
N SER A 205 -18.28 -2.60 -0.28
CA SER A 205 -17.65 -2.20 0.98
C SER A 205 -16.96 -3.38 1.67
N GLN A 206 -17.63 -4.55 1.71
CA GLN A 206 -17.06 -5.78 2.27
C GLN A 206 -15.80 -6.22 1.52
N THR A 207 -15.82 -6.18 0.20
CA THR A 207 -14.68 -6.56 -0.63
C THR A 207 -13.50 -5.63 -0.40
N ILE A 208 -13.73 -4.31 -0.42
CA ILE A 208 -12.67 -3.32 -0.20
C ILE A 208 -12.06 -3.49 1.19
N ALA A 209 -12.89 -3.66 2.23
CA ALA A 209 -12.40 -3.92 3.59
C ALA A 209 -11.58 -5.23 3.66
N LYS A 210 -12.04 -6.30 3.01
CA LYS A 210 -11.30 -7.56 2.96
C LYS A 210 -9.96 -7.44 2.24
N LEU A 211 -9.91 -6.69 1.14
CA LEU A 211 -8.66 -6.40 0.43
C LEU A 211 -7.70 -5.61 1.33
N ALA A 212 -8.19 -4.63 2.07
CA ALA A 212 -7.38 -3.89 3.03
C ALA A 212 -6.83 -4.81 4.15
N GLN A 213 -7.64 -5.73 4.68
CA GLN A 213 -7.17 -6.72 5.65
C GLN A 213 -6.09 -7.65 5.07
N LEU A 214 -6.27 -8.12 3.84
CA LEU A 214 -5.28 -8.95 3.14
C LEU A 214 -3.97 -8.18 2.91
N GLN A 215 -4.05 -6.87 2.67
CA GLN A 215 -2.87 -6.02 2.53
C GLN A 215 -2.13 -5.87 3.86
N ILE A 216 -2.83 -5.72 4.99
CA ILE A 216 -2.24 -5.70 6.33
C ILE A 216 -1.52 -7.02 6.63
N SER A 217 -2.07 -8.16 6.18
CA SER A 217 -1.44 -9.47 6.34
C SER A 217 -0.31 -9.74 5.33
N GLY A 218 0.11 -8.73 4.55
CA GLY A 218 1.17 -8.85 3.54
C GLY A 218 0.78 -9.63 2.28
N ASN A 219 -0.50 -9.98 2.10
CA ASN A 219 -0.98 -10.73 0.94
C ASN A 219 -1.22 -9.83 -0.28
N ASN A 220 -0.18 -9.08 -0.65
CA ASN A 220 -0.18 -8.13 -1.76
C ASN A 220 -0.49 -8.84 -3.09
N LYS A 221 -0.10 -10.11 -3.26
CA LYS A 221 -0.39 -10.88 -4.48
C LYS A 221 -1.89 -11.01 -4.74
N ASN A 222 -2.65 -11.45 -3.74
CA ASN A 222 -4.10 -11.63 -3.88
C ASN A 222 -4.81 -10.28 -4.02
N VAL A 223 -4.37 -9.25 -3.28
CA VAL A 223 -4.89 -7.89 -3.41
C VAL A 223 -4.69 -7.34 -4.81
N ASN A 224 -3.46 -7.43 -5.33
CA ASN A 224 -3.13 -6.97 -6.68
C ASN A 224 -3.90 -7.72 -7.75
N GLN A 225 -4.07 -9.05 -7.60
CA GLN A 225 -4.85 -9.85 -8.55
C GLN A 225 -6.31 -9.40 -8.55
N ALA A 226 -6.93 -9.27 -7.37
CA ALA A 226 -8.31 -8.84 -7.22
C ALA A 226 -8.57 -7.46 -7.83
N ILE A 227 -7.73 -6.49 -7.49
CA ILE A 227 -7.82 -5.12 -8.00
C ILE A 227 -7.65 -5.09 -9.53
N ASN A 228 -6.66 -5.83 -10.05
CA ASN A 228 -6.41 -5.85 -11.48
C ASN A 228 -7.54 -6.53 -12.26
N THR A 229 -8.09 -7.64 -11.77
CA THR A 229 -9.25 -8.30 -12.37
C THR A 229 -10.45 -7.36 -12.42
N ALA A 230 -10.77 -6.68 -11.30
CA ALA A 230 -11.89 -5.74 -11.27
C ALA A 230 -11.69 -4.56 -12.24
N ALA A 231 -10.49 -3.97 -12.24
CA ALA A 231 -10.14 -2.87 -13.13
C ALA A 231 -10.22 -3.25 -14.62
N GLN A 232 -9.73 -4.44 -15.00
CA GLN A 232 -9.81 -4.95 -16.36
C GLN A 232 -11.24 -5.18 -16.81
N GLN A 233 -12.09 -5.74 -15.95
CA GLN A 233 -13.49 -6.00 -16.27
C GLN A 233 -14.25 -4.71 -16.62
N VAL A 234 -14.04 -3.64 -15.86
CA VAL A 234 -14.65 -2.34 -16.14
C VAL A 234 -14.07 -1.70 -17.39
N ALA A 235 -12.74 -1.69 -17.54
CA ALA A 235 -12.11 -1.04 -18.68
C ALA A 235 -12.43 -1.71 -20.03
N GLN A 236 -12.64 -3.03 -20.03
CA GLN A 236 -13.02 -3.80 -21.23
C GLN A 236 -14.53 -3.79 -21.49
N GLY A 237 -15.32 -3.06 -20.68
CA GLY A 237 -16.79 -3.08 -20.76
C GLY A 237 -17.43 -4.43 -20.44
N LYS A 238 -16.65 -5.38 -19.90
CA LYS A 238 -17.15 -6.70 -19.48
C LYS A 238 -18.03 -6.60 -18.24
N GLN A 239 -17.89 -5.53 -17.46
CA GLN A 239 -18.79 -5.14 -16.40
C GLN A 239 -19.21 -3.68 -16.62
N SER A 240 -20.48 -3.39 -16.30
CA SER A 240 -21.05 -2.05 -16.43
C SER A 240 -20.42 -1.06 -15.44
N ASP A 241 -19.97 -1.57 -14.29
CA ASP A 241 -19.42 -0.75 -13.22
C ASP A 241 -18.43 -1.51 -12.31
N ILE A 242 -17.63 -0.74 -11.58
CA ILE A 242 -16.63 -1.28 -10.66
C ILE A 242 -17.25 -1.98 -9.45
N GLY A 243 -18.48 -1.64 -9.09
CA GLY A 243 -19.21 -2.27 -7.99
C GLY A 243 -19.53 -3.73 -8.30
N GLN A 244 -20.03 -4.02 -9.50
CA GLN A 244 -20.27 -5.40 -9.95
C GLN A 244 -18.96 -6.19 -10.04
N ALA A 245 -17.92 -5.61 -10.62
CA ALA A 245 -16.61 -6.24 -10.75
C ALA A 245 -16.00 -6.61 -9.38
N LEU A 246 -16.09 -5.70 -8.40
CA LEU A 246 -15.67 -5.98 -7.02
C LEU A 246 -16.58 -7.01 -6.34
N SER A 247 -17.89 -6.98 -6.58
CA SER A 247 -18.84 -7.93 -6.00
C SER A 247 -18.59 -9.37 -6.46
N LEU A 248 -18.18 -9.56 -7.72
CA LEU A 248 -17.71 -10.86 -8.22
C LEU A 248 -16.44 -11.29 -7.50
N GLN A 249 -15.51 -10.35 -7.29
CA GLN A 249 -14.27 -10.66 -6.63
C GLN A 249 -14.44 -11.01 -5.14
N ALA A 250 -15.48 -10.47 -4.48
CA ALA A 250 -15.88 -10.84 -3.12
C ALA A 250 -16.00 -12.37 -2.91
N GLN A 251 -16.52 -13.06 -3.92
CA GLN A 251 -16.70 -14.52 -3.93
C GLN A 251 -15.35 -15.26 -4.05
N ASN A 252 -14.36 -14.64 -4.69
CA ASN A 252 -13.05 -15.23 -4.94
C ASN A 252 -12.05 -14.94 -3.81
N VAL A 253 -12.10 -13.76 -3.17
CA VAL A 253 -11.19 -13.43 -2.05
C VAL A 253 -11.56 -14.13 -0.74
N THR A 254 -12.79 -14.64 -0.60
CA THR A 254 -13.21 -15.48 0.55
C THR A 254 -12.65 -16.90 0.47
N ALA A 255 -12.55 -17.49 -0.72
CA ALA A 255 -11.96 -18.82 -0.93
C ALA A 255 -10.45 -18.87 -0.62
N ALA A 256 -9.73 -17.76 -0.85
CA ALA A 256 -8.29 -17.67 -0.60
C ALA A 256 -7.92 -17.36 0.87
N ALA A 257 -8.90 -17.05 1.72
CA ALA A 257 -8.71 -16.75 3.14
C ALA A 257 -9.05 -17.93 4.07
N ALA A 258 -9.43 -19.09 3.53
CA ALA A 258 -9.45 -20.32 4.31
C ALA A 258 -8.02 -20.65 4.74
N PRO A 259 -7.76 -20.92 6.03
CA PRO A 259 -6.44 -21.37 6.45
C PRO A 259 -6.14 -22.65 5.68
N THR A 260 -5.01 -22.67 4.96
CA THR A 260 -4.41 -23.93 4.53
C THR A 260 -4.16 -24.73 5.80
N GLN A 261 -5.03 -25.70 6.08
CA GLN A 261 -4.68 -26.76 7.00
C GLN A 261 -3.34 -27.34 6.55
N PRO A 262 -2.41 -27.63 7.47
CA PRO A 262 -1.18 -28.30 7.10
C PRO A 262 -1.56 -29.62 6.42
N GLN A 263 -1.26 -29.74 5.14
CA GLN A 263 -1.31 -31.03 4.45
C GLN A 263 -0.27 -31.91 5.13
N SER A 264 -0.74 -32.79 6.01
CA SER A 264 0.04 -33.92 6.48
C SER A 264 0.49 -34.71 5.26
N LYS A 265 1.77 -34.55 4.93
CA LYS A 265 2.51 -35.39 4.00
C LYS A 265 2.58 -36.79 4.63
N VAL A 266 1.61 -37.65 4.33
CA VAL A 266 1.72 -39.08 4.64
C VAL A 266 2.44 -39.72 3.46
N GLU A 267 3.69 -40.07 3.72
CA GLU A 267 4.52 -40.90 2.84
C GLU A 267 3.80 -42.21 2.54
N GLN A 268 3.62 -42.49 1.24
CA GLN A 268 3.17 -43.78 0.75
C GLN A 268 4.33 -44.77 0.86
N HIS A 269 4.27 -45.65 1.86
CA HIS A 269 4.91 -46.96 1.77
C HIS A 269 3.84 -48.02 1.52
N ALA A 270 4.07 -48.80 0.46
CA ALA A 270 3.30 -49.99 0.13
C ALA A 270 3.36 -51.01 1.28
N ASN A 271 2.27 -51.74 1.55
CA ASN A 271 2.08 -53.14 1.14
C ASN A 271 0.91 -53.86 1.89
N VAL A 272 0.16 -54.67 1.12
CA VAL A 272 -0.70 -55.85 1.40
C VAL A 272 -1.97 -55.86 2.31
N THR A 273 -3.06 -56.33 1.68
CA THR A 273 -4.17 -57.23 2.11
C THR A 273 -5.35 -56.76 3.00
N THR A 274 -6.55 -56.90 2.41
CA THR A 274 -7.94 -57.00 2.89
C THR A 274 -8.22 -58.06 3.99
N PRO A 275 -9.44 -58.18 4.59
CA PRO A 275 -10.54 -57.22 4.91
C PRO A 275 -11.10 -57.38 6.37
N PRO A 276 -12.05 -56.56 6.86
CA PRO A 276 -12.78 -56.87 8.10
C PRO A 276 -14.20 -57.42 7.89
N ARG A 277 -14.56 -58.39 8.74
CA ARG A 277 -15.89 -58.99 8.90
C ARG A 277 -16.52 -58.50 10.22
N SER A 278 -17.65 -57.82 10.08
CA SER A 278 -18.89 -57.87 10.88
C SER A 278 -18.93 -57.92 12.42
N GLN A 279 -19.82 -57.04 12.92
CA GLN A 279 -20.76 -57.15 14.08
C GLN A 279 -20.22 -56.90 15.50
N ASN A 280 -20.99 -56.45 16.49
CA ASN A 280 -22.18 -55.59 16.70
C ASN A 280 -22.43 -55.61 18.24
N LEU A 281 -23.20 -54.65 18.78
CA LEU A 281 -23.90 -54.59 20.09
C LEU A 281 -23.11 -54.06 21.33
N THR A 282 -23.43 -52.85 21.85
CA THR A 282 -24.49 -52.47 22.85
C THR A 282 -24.02 -52.78 24.30
N THR A 283 -23.89 -51.85 25.28
CA THR A 283 -24.84 -50.95 25.97
C THR A 283 -24.08 -49.86 26.81
N ALA A 284 -24.79 -48.78 27.22
CA ALA A 284 -24.38 -47.73 28.18
C ALA A 284 -24.94 -48.00 29.60
N PRO A 285 -24.89 -47.11 30.64
CA PRO A 285 -23.88 -46.18 31.18
C PRO A 285 -23.67 -46.39 32.74
N PRO A 286 -23.64 -45.38 33.66
CA PRO A 286 -22.47 -44.80 34.36
C PRO A 286 -22.47 -44.97 35.91
N GLN A 287 -21.41 -44.53 36.62
CA GLN A 287 -21.26 -44.12 38.06
C GLN A 287 -19.85 -44.49 38.56
N ALA A 288 -19.19 -43.89 39.57
CA ALA A 288 -19.26 -42.65 40.32
C ALA A 288 -17.96 -42.56 41.16
N ASN A 289 -17.47 -41.34 41.40
CA ASN A 289 -16.84 -40.82 42.64
C ASN A 289 -15.53 -41.41 43.23
N THR A 290 -14.86 -40.53 44.00
CA THR A 290 -13.81 -40.73 45.04
C THR A 290 -12.36 -40.41 44.59
N THR A 291 -11.46 -39.69 45.27
CA THR A 291 -11.41 -38.60 46.28
C THR A 291 -9.94 -38.59 46.83
N ILE A 292 -9.35 -37.39 46.99
CA ILE A 292 -8.13 -36.95 47.72
C ILE A 292 -6.71 -37.40 47.28
N GLY A 293 -5.84 -36.38 47.20
CA GLY A 293 -4.38 -36.49 47.34
C GLY A 293 -3.70 -35.12 47.26
N GLN A 294 -3.73 -34.36 48.36
CA GLN A 294 -2.92 -33.15 48.57
C GLN A 294 -1.43 -33.49 48.65
N THR A 295 -0.57 -32.63 48.11
CA THR A 295 0.66 -32.19 48.81
C THR A 295 1.02 -30.76 48.38
N ASP A 296 1.37 -29.98 49.40
CA ASP A 296 1.83 -28.60 49.38
C ASP A 296 3.09 -28.37 48.53
N ASN A 297 3.21 -27.16 47.95
CA ASN A 297 4.43 -26.39 48.20
C ASN A 297 4.16 -24.88 48.08
N THR A 298 4.35 -24.20 49.21
CA THR A 298 4.27 -22.75 49.38
C THR A 298 5.63 -22.11 49.07
N THR A 299 5.64 -20.98 48.37
CA THR A 299 6.61 -19.90 48.61
C THR A 299 5.99 -18.58 48.16
N SER A 300 5.57 -17.78 49.13
CA SER A 300 5.27 -16.35 48.98
C SER A 300 6.57 -15.56 48.86
N LEU A 301 6.54 -14.46 48.10
CA LEU A 301 7.12 -13.20 48.57
C LEU A 301 6.47 -12.01 47.85
N SER A 302 5.79 -11.22 48.66
CA SER A 302 5.12 -9.95 48.40
C SER A 302 6.16 -8.86 48.10
N THR A 303 5.83 -7.89 47.24
CA THR A 303 6.54 -6.61 47.22
C THR A 303 5.53 -5.47 47.09
N ALA A 304 5.63 -4.58 48.07
CA ALA A 304 4.75 -3.47 48.37
C ALA A 304 4.84 -2.33 47.35
N GLY A 305 3.74 -1.58 47.28
CA GLY A 305 3.58 -0.39 46.44
C GLY A 305 4.37 0.83 46.90
N VAL A 306 4.52 1.77 45.97
CA VAL A 306 5.05 3.12 46.19
C VAL A 306 4.14 4.10 45.43
N PRO A 307 3.80 5.27 46.01
CA PRO A 307 2.66 6.08 45.62
C PRO A 307 2.93 7.09 44.49
N VAL A 308 1.84 7.55 43.88
CA VAL A 308 1.79 8.60 42.85
C VAL A 308 1.89 9.97 43.50
N THR A 309 2.92 10.74 43.16
CA THR A 309 3.02 12.18 43.46
C THR A 309 2.61 13.00 42.24
N GLN A 310 1.50 13.73 42.38
CA GLN A 310 1.08 14.80 41.49
C GLN A 310 1.95 16.05 41.72
N SER A 311 2.26 16.78 40.66
CA SER A 311 2.78 18.16 40.70
C SER A 311 1.93 19.05 39.80
N PRO A 312 1.55 20.27 40.23
CA PRO A 312 0.79 21.22 39.42
C PRO A 312 1.63 22.43 38.93
N MET A 313 1.05 23.17 37.96
CA MET A 313 1.37 24.53 37.48
C MET A 313 2.61 24.64 36.53
N ALA A 314 2.65 25.47 35.49
CA ALA A 314 1.92 26.67 35.10
C ALA A 314 1.98 26.87 33.57
N GLY A 315 0.91 27.37 32.95
CA GLY A 315 0.90 27.80 31.54
C GLY A 315 0.57 29.28 31.43
N SER A 316 1.59 30.10 31.15
CA SER A 316 1.47 31.53 30.85
C SER A 316 0.94 31.75 29.44
N VAL A 317 -0.11 32.57 29.31
CA VAL A 317 -0.70 33.02 28.04
C VAL A 317 -0.21 34.46 27.76
N PRO A 318 0.35 34.77 26.57
CA PRO A 318 0.56 36.16 26.15
C PRO A 318 -0.67 36.74 25.43
N PRO A 319 -0.84 38.08 25.42
CA PRO A 319 -2.09 38.73 25.02
C PRO A 319 -2.26 38.86 23.49
N VAL A 320 -3.52 38.83 23.07
CA VAL A 320 -4.00 39.09 21.71
C VAL A 320 -4.10 40.61 21.48
N THR A 321 -3.32 41.14 20.55
CA THR A 321 -3.44 42.54 20.11
C THR A 321 -4.52 42.64 19.02
N HIS A 322 -5.62 43.32 19.30
CA HIS A 322 -6.60 43.76 18.30
C HIS A 322 -6.03 44.95 17.52
N HIS A 323 -5.92 44.83 16.19
CA HIS A 323 -5.80 45.99 15.31
C HIS A 323 -7.17 46.35 14.73
N LYS A 324 -7.65 47.50 15.17
CA LYS A 324 -8.81 48.24 14.68
C LYS A 324 -8.36 48.98 13.40
N HIS A 325 -9.04 48.78 12.27
CA HIS A 325 -8.96 49.71 11.15
C HIS A 325 -10.27 50.51 11.11
N HIS A 326 -10.12 51.82 11.30
CA HIS A 326 -11.10 52.84 10.99
C HIS A 326 -10.87 53.32 9.55
N HIS A 327 -11.98 53.51 8.84
CA HIS A 327 -12.22 54.38 7.67
C HIS A 327 -11.28 54.28 6.46
#